data_AF-A0A923CNA4-F1
#
_entry.id   AF-A0A923CNA4-F1
#
_cell.length_a   1.000
_cell.length_b   1.000
_cell.length_c   1.000
_cell.angle_alpha   90.00
_cell.angle_beta   90.00
_cell.angle_gamma   90.00
#
_symmetry.space_group_name_H-M   'P 1'
#
loop_
_entity.id
_entity.type
_entity.pdbx_description
1 polymer ?
#
loop_
_entity_poly.entity_id
_entity_poly.type
_entity_poly.pdbx_seq_one_letter_code
_entity_poly.pdbx_strand_id
1 'polypeptide(L)'
;MSEFRNQHSGVEANEETLSKALIARSVLQKLGLEIPEPLQEQIAGLEAKSPVNKIPSPKGELAGLSRDEVAKKTKKVLGLQDETEFSPEQKAQLLKTLEARFKANEKRHPEIWEVVKIALEADEEALKSINKMEEAGHEPDVYNFDKKGFDVGSCYRERPSQTCSTYNESVEMRKTMGNRVKHMTAEQYRDHLQTKESFDETLYVWLETDHDLRTKGFAVAGNRSDEEVRVYVHRDDGPSMRVYWRGSLRVSWKNS
;
A
#
# COMPACT_ATOMS: atom_id res chain seq x y z
N MET A 1 -6.57 -53.02 -0.63
CA MET A 1 -6.86 -52.18 0.57
C MET A 1 -5.56 -51.46 0.87
N SER A 2 -5.38 -50.15 0.72
CA SER A 2 -6.27 -49.01 0.92
C SER A 2 -5.62 -47.81 0.22
N GLU A 3 -6.30 -47.19 -0.75
CA GLU A 3 -6.06 -45.81 -1.18
C GLU A 3 -6.95 -44.91 -0.33
N PHE A 4 -6.40 -43.84 0.26
CA PHE A 4 -7.03 -42.60 0.76
C PHE A 4 -5.90 -41.87 1.50
N ARG A 5 -5.62 -40.57 1.40
CA ARG A 5 -6.32 -39.38 0.95
C ARG A 5 -5.30 -38.24 1.03
N ASN A 6 -5.21 -37.35 0.04
CA ASN A 6 -4.98 -35.91 0.25
C ASN A 6 -4.94 -35.16 -1.10
N GLN A 7 -6.11 -34.71 -1.53
CA GLN A 7 -6.32 -33.63 -2.49
C GLN A 7 -7.39 -32.71 -1.90
N HIS A 8 -7.04 -31.77 -1.00
CA HIS A 8 -8.02 -30.79 -0.48
C HIS A 8 -7.51 -29.34 -0.39
N SER A 9 -6.28 -28.99 -0.76
CA SER A 9 -5.78 -27.61 -0.59
C SER A 9 -6.04 -26.64 -1.76
N GLY A 10 -6.60 -27.10 -2.88
CA GLY A 10 -6.83 -26.27 -4.08
C GLY A 10 -8.26 -25.77 -4.29
N VAL A 11 -9.23 -26.31 -3.53
CA VAL A 11 -10.67 -26.00 -3.70
C VAL A 11 -11.11 -24.90 -2.72
N GLU A 12 -10.57 -24.90 -1.50
CA GLU A 12 -10.97 -23.97 -0.43
C GLU A 12 -10.69 -22.50 -0.76
N ALA A 13 -9.55 -22.18 -1.38
CA ALA A 13 -9.21 -20.79 -1.74
C ALA A 13 -10.13 -20.21 -2.85
N ASN A 14 -10.64 -21.07 -3.72
CA ASN A 14 -11.54 -20.67 -4.80
C ASN A 14 -12.98 -20.53 -4.29
N GLU A 15 -13.41 -21.38 -3.34
CA GLU A 15 -14.69 -21.28 -2.67
C GLU A 15 -14.78 -20.06 -1.75
N GLU A 16 -13.71 -19.73 -1.02
CA GLU A 16 -13.70 -18.55 -0.15
C GLU A 16 -13.78 -17.24 -0.96
N THR A 17 -13.08 -17.19 -2.10
CA THR A 17 -13.10 -16.05 -3.03
C THR A 17 -14.48 -15.90 -3.69
N LEU A 18 -15.08 -17.02 -4.13
CA LEU A 18 -16.43 -17.04 -4.67
C LEU A 18 -17.48 -16.62 -3.63
N SER A 19 -17.33 -17.07 -2.38
CA SER A 19 -18.21 -16.72 -1.26
C SER A 19 -18.16 -15.22 -0.96
N LYS A 20 -16.96 -14.63 -0.90
CA LYS A 20 -16.78 -13.17 -0.71
C LYS A 20 -17.38 -12.35 -1.86
N ALA A 21 -17.21 -12.78 -3.10
CA ALA A 21 -17.78 -12.11 -4.27
C ALA A 21 -19.32 -12.16 -4.29
N LEU A 22 -19.93 -13.29 -3.89
CA LEU A 22 -21.38 -13.45 -3.78
C LEU A 22 -21.97 -12.62 -2.64
N ILE A 23 -21.25 -12.49 -1.51
CA ILE A 23 -21.64 -11.62 -0.39
C ILE A 23 -21.62 -10.14 -0.84
N ALA A 24 -20.55 -9.71 -1.50
CA ALA A 24 -20.43 -8.33 -2.02
C ALA A 24 -21.56 -7.98 -3.00
N ARG A 25 -21.91 -8.90 -3.91
CA ARG A 25 -23.06 -8.76 -4.83
C ARG A 25 -24.39 -8.59 -4.10
N SER A 26 -24.63 -9.38 -3.06
CA SER A 26 -25.86 -9.31 -2.24
C SER A 26 -25.98 -7.98 -1.50
N VAL A 27 -24.86 -7.46 -0.99
CA VAL A 27 -24.81 -6.15 -0.31
C VAL A 27 -25.10 -5.02 -1.29
N LEU A 28 -24.47 -5.02 -2.48
CA LEU A 28 -24.67 -3.98 -3.49
C LEU A 28 -26.12 -3.95 -4.03
N GLN A 29 -26.75 -5.11 -4.24
CA GLN A 29 -28.16 -5.19 -4.63
C GLN A 29 -29.12 -4.66 -3.56
N LYS A 30 -28.85 -4.93 -2.28
CA LYS A 30 -29.67 -4.40 -1.17
C LYS A 30 -29.57 -2.87 -1.04
N LEU A 31 -28.43 -2.31 -1.44
CA LEU A 31 -28.17 -0.87 -1.41
C LEU A 31 -28.64 -0.14 -2.68
N GLY A 32 -29.18 -0.86 -3.68
CA GLY A 32 -29.61 -0.27 -4.95
C GLY A 32 -28.46 0.28 -5.80
N LEU A 33 -27.23 -0.19 -5.56
CA LEU A 33 -26.04 0.23 -6.27
C LEU A 33 -25.73 -0.72 -7.42
N GLU A 34 -25.41 -0.18 -8.59
CA GLU A 34 -25.01 -0.99 -9.75
C GLU A 34 -23.67 -1.69 -9.46
N ILE A 35 -23.60 -2.98 -9.84
CA ILE A 35 -22.38 -3.77 -9.69
C ILE A 35 -21.36 -3.24 -10.71
N PRO A 36 -20.17 -2.79 -10.29
CA PRO A 36 -19.14 -2.33 -11.22
C PRO A 36 -18.74 -3.44 -12.21
N GLU A 37 -18.61 -3.11 -13.51
CA GLU A 37 -18.22 -4.05 -14.58
C GLU A 37 -17.05 -4.99 -14.23
N PRO A 38 -15.95 -4.53 -13.59
CA PRO A 38 -14.83 -5.41 -13.24
C PRO A 38 -15.21 -6.57 -12.30
N LEU A 39 -16.17 -6.35 -11.40
CA LEU A 39 -16.69 -7.39 -10.50
C LEU A 39 -17.63 -8.35 -11.23
N GLN A 40 -18.32 -7.88 -12.28
CA GLN A 40 -19.17 -8.74 -13.11
C GLN A 40 -18.31 -9.75 -13.90
N GLU A 41 -17.19 -9.28 -14.47
CA GLU A 41 -16.26 -10.14 -15.21
C GLU A 41 -15.52 -11.15 -14.31
N GLN A 42 -15.16 -10.75 -13.08
CA GLN A 42 -14.55 -11.66 -12.11
C GLN A 42 -15.50 -12.79 -11.67
N ILE A 43 -16.79 -12.49 -11.48
CA ILE A 43 -17.81 -13.50 -11.15
C ILE A 43 -17.99 -14.48 -12.32
N ALA A 44 -18.11 -13.97 -13.55
CA ALA A 44 -18.26 -14.81 -14.75
C ALA A 44 -17.01 -15.69 -15.01
N GLY A 45 -15.81 -15.16 -14.74
CA GLY A 45 -14.56 -15.89 -14.92
C GLY A 45 -14.33 -17.02 -13.90
N LEU A 46 -14.96 -16.95 -12.72
CA LEU A 46 -14.91 -17.99 -11.70
C LEU A 46 -15.92 -19.12 -12.00
N GLU A 47 -17.09 -18.77 -12.56
CA GLU A 47 -18.10 -19.75 -12.99
C GLU A 47 -17.61 -20.63 -14.16
N ALA A 48 -16.67 -20.15 -14.97
CA ALA A 48 -16.15 -20.85 -16.16
C ALA A 48 -15.01 -21.84 -15.89
N LYS A 49 -14.44 -21.93 -14.68
CA LYS A 49 -13.14 -22.61 -14.41
C LYS A 49 -13.21 -23.95 -13.66
N SER A 50 -14.24 -24.77 -13.83
CA SER A 50 -14.31 -26.15 -13.29
C SER A 50 -14.57 -27.18 -14.41
N PRO A 51 -14.07 -28.44 -14.32
CA PRO A 51 -12.74 -28.92 -14.73
C PRO A 51 -12.79 -29.85 -16.00
N VAL A 52 -11.70 -30.25 -16.68
CA VAL A 52 -10.94 -31.54 -16.47
C VAL A 52 -9.98 -31.86 -17.67
N ASN A 53 -8.78 -32.43 -17.37
CA ASN A 53 -7.82 -33.26 -18.19
C ASN A 53 -6.97 -32.63 -19.33
N LYS A 54 -5.70 -33.00 -19.65
CA LYS A 54 -4.69 -34.03 -19.29
C LYS A 54 -3.34 -33.66 -19.97
N ILE A 55 -2.16 -33.83 -19.33
CA ILE A 55 -0.87 -34.01 -20.05
C ILE A 55 0.00 -35.03 -19.29
N PRO A 56 0.64 -36.02 -19.96
CA PRO A 56 1.63 -36.93 -19.35
C PRO A 56 3.09 -36.43 -19.52
N SER A 57 3.98 -36.85 -18.60
CA SER A 57 5.37 -36.38 -18.43
C SER A 57 6.44 -37.12 -19.29
N PRO A 58 7.61 -36.50 -19.56
CA PRO A 58 8.83 -37.20 -19.98
C PRO A 58 10.00 -37.11 -18.95
N LYS A 59 10.87 -38.13 -18.96
CA LYS A 59 12.11 -38.25 -18.17
C LYS A 59 13.28 -37.48 -18.82
N GLY A 60 14.17 -36.90 -18.02
CA GLY A 60 15.51 -36.44 -18.42
C GLY A 60 15.86 -35.06 -17.86
N GLU A 61 16.36 -35.01 -16.63
CA GLU A 61 16.67 -33.79 -15.88
C GLU A 61 17.44 -32.75 -16.73
N LEU A 62 16.84 -31.57 -16.91
CA LEU A 62 17.35 -30.35 -17.58
C LEU A 62 17.10 -30.19 -19.09
N ALA A 63 16.49 -31.15 -19.79
CA ALA A 63 15.97 -30.89 -21.14
C ALA A 63 14.56 -30.27 -21.07
N GLY A 64 14.38 -29.05 -21.58
CA GLY A 64 13.05 -28.41 -21.73
C GLY A 64 12.68 -27.34 -20.69
N LEU A 65 13.61 -26.90 -19.84
CA LEU A 65 13.35 -25.76 -18.95
C LEU A 65 13.27 -24.46 -19.75
N SER A 66 12.21 -23.69 -19.52
CA SER A 66 12.08 -22.34 -20.04
C SER A 66 13.20 -21.45 -19.51
N ARG A 67 13.48 -20.34 -20.21
CA ARG A 67 14.49 -19.36 -19.77
C ARG A 67 14.27 -18.90 -18.32
N ASP A 68 13.01 -18.79 -17.90
CA ASP A 68 12.63 -18.36 -16.55
C ASP A 68 12.91 -19.43 -15.49
N GLU A 69 12.75 -20.71 -15.84
CA GLU A 69 13.07 -21.81 -14.93
C GLU A 69 14.58 -22.02 -14.77
N VAL A 70 15.35 -21.83 -15.86
CA VAL A 70 16.81 -21.80 -15.79
C VAL A 70 17.28 -20.62 -14.93
N ALA A 71 16.70 -19.43 -15.10
CA ALA A 71 17.01 -18.27 -14.29
C ALA A 71 16.68 -18.48 -12.80
N LYS A 72 15.50 -19.04 -12.47
CA LYS A 72 15.12 -19.40 -11.08
C LYS A 72 16.08 -20.42 -10.46
N LYS A 73 16.49 -21.43 -11.23
CA LYS A 73 17.40 -22.48 -10.74
C LYS A 73 18.82 -21.93 -10.53
N THR A 74 19.30 -21.05 -11.41
CA THR A 74 20.60 -20.37 -11.27
C THR A 74 20.62 -19.37 -10.11
N LYS A 75 19.55 -18.59 -9.89
CA LYS A 75 19.44 -17.69 -8.73
C LYS A 75 19.47 -18.44 -7.39
N LYS A 76 18.77 -19.59 -7.31
CA LYS A 76 18.77 -20.45 -6.13
C LYS A 76 20.16 -21.03 -5.80
N VAL A 77 20.94 -21.37 -6.82
CA VAL A 77 22.32 -21.88 -6.64
C VAL A 77 23.28 -20.76 -6.19
N LEU A 78 23.03 -19.51 -6.60
CA LEU A 78 23.88 -18.35 -6.28
C LEU A 78 23.50 -17.63 -4.97
N GLY A 79 22.47 -18.09 -4.23
CA GLY A 79 22.07 -17.47 -2.97
C GLY A 79 21.51 -16.04 -3.10
N LEU A 80 21.15 -15.63 -4.32
CA LEU A 80 20.52 -14.34 -4.59
C LEU A 80 19.02 -14.49 -4.28
N GLN A 81 18.58 -13.98 -3.13
CA GLN A 81 17.16 -13.90 -2.81
C GLN A 81 16.52 -12.87 -3.74
N ASP A 82 15.48 -13.28 -4.47
CA ASP A 82 14.65 -12.36 -5.21
C ASP A 82 13.83 -11.53 -4.19
N GLU A 83 14.03 -10.21 -4.14
CA GLU A 83 13.21 -9.25 -3.36
C GLU A 83 11.75 -9.13 -3.88
N THR A 84 11.23 -10.12 -4.61
CA THR A 84 10.12 -9.90 -5.57
C THR A 84 8.89 -10.77 -5.40
N GLU A 85 8.59 -11.30 -4.21
CA GLU A 85 7.23 -11.74 -3.89
C GLU A 85 6.81 -11.24 -2.50
N PHE A 86 5.90 -10.25 -2.48
CA PHE A 86 5.20 -9.84 -1.25
C PHE A 86 4.25 -10.99 -0.90
N SER A 87 4.67 -11.83 0.05
CA SER A 87 4.05 -13.14 0.25
C SER A 87 2.59 -13.00 0.69
N PRO A 88 1.74 -14.02 0.44
CA PRO A 88 0.36 -14.02 0.92
C PRO A 88 0.26 -13.78 2.45
N GLU A 89 1.20 -14.30 3.22
CA GLU A 89 1.27 -14.12 4.67
C GLU A 89 1.62 -12.68 5.04
N GLN A 90 2.58 -12.06 4.34
CA GLN A 90 2.93 -10.66 4.53
C GLN A 90 1.76 -9.74 4.16
N LYS A 91 1.07 -10.03 3.05
CA LYS A 91 -0.16 -9.34 2.63
C LYS A 91 -1.23 -9.40 3.72
N ALA A 92 -1.55 -10.61 4.20
CA ALA A 92 -2.56 -10.82 5.23
C ALA A 92 -2.19 -10.13 6.56
N GLN A 93 -0.93 -10.20 6.97
CA GLN A 93 -0.46 -9.56 8.18
C GLN A 93 -0.52 -8.03 8.08
N LEU A 94 -0.11 -7.45 6.95
CA LEU A 94 -0.20 -6.02 6.72
C LEU A 94 -1.66 -5.55 6.74
N LEU A 95 -2.56 -6.21 6.01
CA LEU A 95 -3.98 -5.86 5.98
C LEU A 95 -4.61 -5.93 7.37
N LYS A 96 -4.24 -6.93 8.18
CA LYS A 96 -4.69 -7.04 9.57
C LYS A 96 -4.19 -5.88 10.44
N THR A 97 -2.93 -5.48 10.27
CA THR A 97 -2.34 -4.33 10.98
C THR A 97 -3.07 -3.04 10.59
N LEU A 98 -3.28 -2.81 9.29
CA LEU A 98 -3.99 -1.65 8.77
C LEU A 98 -5.44 -1.62 9.25
N GLU A 99 -6.15 -2.76 9.24
CA GLU A 99 -7.52 -2.87 9.74
C GLU A 99 -7.62 -2.49 11.21
N ALA A 100 -6.71 -3.02 12.05
CA ALA A 100 -6.68 -2.71 13.46
C ALA A 100 -6.41 -1.21 13.71
N ARG A 101 -5.50 -0.61 12.93
CA ARG A 101 -5.21 0.83 13.00
C ARG A 101 -6.39 1.68 12.55
N PHE A 102 -7.04 1.31 11.46
CA PHE A 102 -8.21 2.00 10.94
C PHE A 102 -9.35 2.02 11.97
N LYS A 103 -9.61 0.88 12.63
CA LYS A 103 -10.58 0.76 13.72
C LYS A 103 -10.19 1.53 14.98
N ALA A 104 -8.90 1.62 15.30
CA ALA A 104 -8.44 2.47 16.40
C ALA A 104 -8.62 3.98 16.09
N ASN A 105 -8.61 4.34 14.81
CA ASN A 105 -8.67 5.71 14.31
C ASN A 105 -9.99 6.04 13.59
N GLU A 106 -11.12 5.54 14.07
CA GLU A 106 -12.46 5.74 13.48
C GLU A 106 -12.78 7.22 13.18
N LYS A 107 -12.25 8.15 13.99
CA LYS A 107 -12.44 9.60 13.79
C LYS A 107 -11.86 10.12 12.48
N ARG A 108 -10.82 9.48 11.95
CA ARG A 108 -10.14 9.91 10.72
C ARG A 108 -10.93 9.51 9.47
N HIS A 109 -11.71 8.42 9.56
CA HIS A 109 -12.40 7.83 8.42
C HIS A 109 -13.63 7.01 8.86
N PRO A 110 -14.85 7.39 8.44
CA PRO A 110 -16.06 6.64 8.75
C PRO A 110 -16.29 5.49 7.76
N GLU A 111 -16.33 4.26 8.28
CA GLU A 111 -16.96 3.05 7.68
C GLU A 111 -16.57 2.66 6.23
N ILE A 112 -15.40 3.07 5.72
CA ILE A 112 -14.95 2.71 4.35
C ILE A 112 -13.94 1.56 4.27
N TRP A 113 -13.60 0.91 5.41
CA TRP A 113 -12.51 -0.08 5.46
C TRP A 113 -12.67 -1.23 4.45
N GLU A 114 -13.86 -1.83 4.33
CA GLU A 114 -14.07 -2.95 3.40
C GLU A 114 -13.76 -2.57 1.95
N VAL A 115 -14.10 -1.34 1.54
CA VAL A 115 -13.82 -0.84 0.19
C VAL A 115 -12.33 -0.54 0.00
N VAL A 116 -11.69 0.05 1.02
CA VAL A 116 -10.23 0.28 1.05
C VAL A 116 -9.47 -1.04 0.93
N LYS A 117 -9.87 -2.06 1.69
CA LYS A 117 -9.26 -3.38 1.66
C LYS A 117 -9.32 -4.02 0.28
N ILE A 118 -10.50 -4.01 -0.37
CA ILE A 118 -10.67 -4.55 -1.73
C ILE A 118 -9.74 -3.82 -2.73
N ALA A 119 -9.67 -2.49 -2.64
CA ALA A 119 -8.80 -1.70 -3.53
C ALA A 119 -7.31 -1.98 -3.29
N LEU A 120 -6.89 -2.17 -2.03
CA LEU A 120 -5.52 -2.56 -1.70
C LEU A 120 -5.18 -3.98 -2.17
N GLU A 121 -6.08 -4.94 -1.96
CA GLU A 121 -5.90 -6.32 -2.43
C GLU A 121 -5.76 -6.41 -3.96
N ALA A 122 -6.40 -5.49 -4.68
CA ALA A 122 -6.31 -5.37 -6.14
C ALA A 122 -5.06 -4.61 -6.63
N ASP A 123 -4.30 -3.96 -5.75
CA ASP A 123 -3.15 -3.11 -6.07
C ASP A 123 -1.88 -3.57 -5.34
N GLU A 124 -1.18 -4.55 -5.92
CA GLU A 124 0.01 -5.15 -5.32
C GLU A 124 1.17 -4.16 -5.12
N GLU A 125 1.33 -3.17 -6.01
CA GLU A 125 2.38 -2.16 -5.87
C GLU A 125 2.12 -1.19 -4.72
N ALA A 126 0.85 -0.82 -4.50
CA ALA A 126 0.46 -0.03 -3.34
C ALA A 126 0.74 -0.81 -2.05
N LEU A 127 0.34 -2.08 -1.99
CA LEU A 127 0.58 -2.93 -0.82
C LEU A 127 2.07 -3.07 -0.51
N LYS A 128 2.92 -3.30 -1.51
CA LYS A 128 4.39 -3.33 -1.33
C LYS A 128 4.92 -2.02 -0.76
N SER A 129 4.45 -0.89 -1.28
CA SER A 129 4.90 0.43 -0.82
C SER A 129 4.43 0.72 0.61
N ILE A 130 3.19 0.39 0.93
CA ILE A 130 2.61 0.54 2.28
C ILE A 130 3.32 -0.38 3.27
N ASN A 131 3.68 -1.61 2.87
CA ASN A 131 4.48 -2.49 3.72
C ASN A 131 5.83 -1.86 4.08
N LYS A 132 6.52 -1.27 3.11
CA LYS A 132 7.79 -0.58 3.37
C LYS A 132 7.62 0.66 4.25
N MET A 133 6.51 1.39 4.10
CA MET A 133 6.15 2.46 5.03
C MET A 133 5.94 1.91 6.46
N GLU A 134 5.26 0.77 6.60
CA GLU A 134 5.05 0.09 7.89
C GLU A 134 6.35 -0.40 8.53
N GLU A 135 7.25 -1.03 7.76
CA GLU A 135 8.57 -1.49 8.22
C GLU A 135 9.46 -0.33 8.66
N ALA A 136 9.40 0.77 7.92
CA ALA A 136 10.00 2.02 8.33
C ALA A 136 9.21 2.71 9.45
N GLY A 137 8.08 2.17 9.92
CA GLY A 137 7.26 2.66 11.03
C GLY A 137 6.55 3.99 10.77
N HIS A 138 6.30 4.36 9.52
CA HIS A 138 5.56 5.56 9.17
C HIS A 138 4.07 5.52 9.57
N GLU A 139 3.62 4.44 10.21
CA GLU A 139 2.24 4.23 10.64
C GLU A 139 1.24 4.60 9.53
N PRO A 140 1.35 3.95 8.35
CA PRO A 140 0.48 4.23 7.23
C PRO A 140 -0.99 4.05 7.64
N ASP A 141 -1.79 5.06 7.36
CA ASP A 141 -3.24 5.06 7.56
C ASP A 141 -3.89 5.88 6.46
N VAL A 142 -5.19 5.67 6.24
CA VAL A 142 -5.95 6.52 5.33
C VAL A 142 -6.03 7.92 5.96
N TYR A 143 -6.03 8.97 5.17
CA TYR A 143 -6.24 10.32 5.73
C TYR A 143 -7.10 11.22 4.83
N ASN A 144 -7.37 10.75 3.61
CA ASN A 144 -8.21 11.43 2.66
C ASN A 144 -8.85 10.42 1.70
N PHE A 145 -10.05 10.72 1.21
CA PHE A 145 -10.71 9.93 0.19
C PHE A 145 -11.73 10.77 -0.59
N ASP A 146 -11.95 10.42 -1.85
CA ASP A 146 -12.91 11.08 -2.73
C ASP A 146 -13.54 10.07 -3.70
N LYS A 147 -14.20 10.54 -4.77
CA LYS A 147 -14.88 9.68 -5.76
C LYS A 147 -13.93 8.85 -6.63
N LYS A 148 -12.64 9.18 -6.68
CA LYS A 148 -11.62 8.53 -7.53
C LYS A 148 -10.77 7.54 -6.73
N GLY A 149 -10.53 7.80 -5.45
CA GLY A 149 -9.68 6.93 -4.63
C GLY A 149 -9.51 7.44 -3.21
N PHE A 150 -8.41 7.03 -2.60
CA PHE A 150 -8.01 7.43 -1.26
C PHE A 150 -6.51 7.61 -1.14
N ASP A 151 -6.10 8.42 -0.17
CA ASP A 151 -4.70 8.66 0.16
C ASP A 151 -4.34 7.90 1.43
N VAL A 152 -3.28 7.11 1.36
CA VAL A 152 -2.61 6.49 2.51
C VAL A 152 -1.35 7.30 2.81
N GLY A 153 -1.18 7.72 4.05
CA GLY A 153 -0.10 8.63 4.42
C GLY A 153 0.53 8.29 5.76
N SER A 154 1.66 8.93 6.05
CA SER A 154 2.31 8.82 7.36
C SER A 154 1.42 9.47 8.43
N CYS A 155 0.87 8.69 9.35
CA CYS A 155 -0.14 9.16 10.31
C CYS A 155 0.24 8.98 11.79
N TYR A 156 1.54 8.88 12.09
CA TYR A 156 2.06 9.00 13.46
C TYR A 156 1.99 10.45 13.95
N ARG A 157 1.76 10.68 15.25
CA ARG A 157 1.65 12.03 15.83
C ARG A 157 2.97 12.81 15.72
N GLU A 158 4.05 12.23 16.22
CA GLU A 158 5.41 12.76 16.16
C GLU A 158 6.43 11.62 16.19
N ARG A 159 7.61 11.80 15.56
CA ARG A 159 8.64 10.76 15.54
C ARG A 159 10.08 11.28 15.54
N PRO A 160 10.66 11.58 16.72
CA PRO A 160 12.01 12.14 16.84
C PRO A 160 13.14 11.22 16.37
N SER A 161 12.91 9.90 16.26
CA SER A 161 13.93 8.91 15.89
C SER A 161 14.15 8.77 14.38
N GLN A 162 13.33 9.42 13.55
CA GLN A 162 13.42 9.36 12.09
C GLN A 162 13.61 10.73 11.45
N THR A 163 14.37 11.58 12.14
CA THR A 163 14.71 12.88 11.60
C THR A 163 15.62 12.73 10.39
N CYS A 164 15.35 13.51 9.36
CA CYS A 164 16.26 13.75 8.26
C CYS A 164 16.73 15.21 8.33
N SER A 165 18.03 15.39 8.27
CA SER A 165 18.65 16.72 8.42
C SER A 165 18.42 17.57 7.17
N THR A 166 18.30 16.93 5.99
CA THR A 166 18.12 17.64 4.71
C THR A 166 16.91 17.14 3.95
N TYR A 167 16.41 17.97 3.03
CA TYR A 167 15.36 17.55 2.10
C TYR A 167 15.82 16.37 1.22
N ASN A 168 17.07 16.38 0.76
CA ASN A 168 17.58 15.30 -0.10
C ASN A 168 17.67 13.96 0.64
N GLU A 169 18.05 13.95 1.92
CA GLU A 169 17.97 12.75 2.75
C GLU A 169 16.55 12.19 2.81
N SER A 170 15.55 13.06 2.96
CA SER A 170 14.14 12.65 2.94
C SER A 170 13.71 12.04 1.60
N VAL A 171 14.26 12.54 0.48
CA VAL A 171 14.03 11.97 -0.86
C VAL A 171 14.63 10.57 -0.99
N GLU A 172 15.84 10.35 -0.48
CA GLU A 172 16.47 9.03 -0.49
C GLU A 172 15.70 8.05 0.40
N MET A 173 15.29 8.46 1.61
CA MET A 173 14.44 7.64 2.48
C MET A 173 13.13 7.26 1.78
N ARG A 174 12.45 8.22 1.15
CA ARG A 174 11.21 7.97 0.40
C ARG A 174 11.40 6.96 -0.72
N LYS A 175 12.48 7.06 -1.50
CA LYS A 175 12.74 6.14 -2.62
C LYS A 175 12.83 4.69 -2.16
N THR A 176 13.29 4.43 -0.93
CA THR A 176 13.33 3.07 -0.39
C THR A 176 11.93 2.46 -0.27
N MET A 177 10.89 3.28 -0.04
CA MET A 177 9.49 2.89 0.13
C MET A 177 8.75 2.67 -1.20
N GLY A 178 9.39 2.94 -2.34
CA GLY A 178 8.82 2.72 -3.66
C GLY A 178 8.41 4.00 -4.38
N ASN A 179 8.31 3.92 -5.71
CA ASN A 179 8.13 5.08 -6.59
C ASN A 179 6.79 5.80 -6.44
N ARG A 180 5.78 5.09 -5.92
CA ARG A 180 4.43 5.60 -5.70
C ARG A 180 4.31 6.46 -4.45
N VAL A 181 5.21 6.29 -3.47
CA VAL A 181 5.26 7.16 -2.30
C VAL A 181 5.85 8.50 -2.71
N LYS A 182 5.10 9.56 -2.46
CA LYS A 182 5.51 10.95 -2.63
C LYS A 182 5.64 11.63 -1.27
N HIS A 183 6.34 12.76 -1.22
CA HIS A 183 6.17 13.68 -0.10
C HIS A 183 4.74 14.21 -0.14
N MET A 184 4.13 14.45 1.02
CA MET A 184 2.83 15.12 1.05
C MET A 184 2.94 16.54 0.48
N THR A 185 1.98 16.95 -0.34
CA THR A 185 1.85 18.35 -0.72
C THR A 185 1.45 19.22 0.47
N ALA A 186 1.67 20.52 0.37
CA ALA A 186 1.20 21.48 1.38
C ALA A 186 -0.32 21.45 1.60
N GLU A 187 -1.09 21.19 0.53
CA GLU A 187 -2.54 21.00 0.58
C GLU A 187 -2.91 19.71 1.32
N GLN A 188 -2.33 18.56 0.93
CA GLN A 188 -2.55 17.29 1.62
C GLN A 188 -2.21 17.38 3.11
N TYR A 189 -1.16 18.11 3.44
CA TYR A 189 -0.73 18.32 4.81
C TYR A 189 -1.74 19.16 5.62
N ARG A 190 -2.05 20.37 5.15
CA ARG A 190 -2.90 21.32 5.90
C ARG A 190 -4.38 20.94 5.84
N ASP A 191 -4.87 20.66 4.64
CA ASP A 191 -6.30 20.65 4.34
C ASP A 191 -6.88 19.24 4.47
N HIS A 192 -6.05 18.20 4.44
CA HIS A 192 -6.49 16.81 4.64
C HIS A 192 -6.00 16.24 5.96
N LEU A 193 -4.68 16.09 6.16
CA LEU A 193 -4.13 15.40 7.34
C LEU A 193 -4.41 16.15 8.64
N GLN A 194 -4.06 17.43 8.71
CA GLN A 194 -4.16 18.24 9.94
C GLN A 194 -5.61 18.57 10.35
N THR A 195 -6.58 18.28 9.49
CA THR A 195 -8.01 18.35 9.82
C THR A 195 -8.52 17.12 10.57
N LYS A 196 -7.77 16.01 10.52
CA LYS A 196 -8.15 14.77 11.20
C LYS A 196 -7.80 14.82 12.67
N GLU A 197 -6.56 15.20 12.97
CA GLU A 197 -6.00 15.32 14.32
C GLU A 197 -4.85 16.34 14.32
N SER A 198 -4.34 16.68 15.52
CA SER A 198 -3.11 17.47 15.66
C SER A 198 -1.88 16.60 15.43
N PHE A 199 -1.09 16.95 14.42
CA PHE A 199 0.20 16.35 14.11
C PHE A 199 1.32 17.41 14.16
N ASP A 200 2.56 16.99 14.36
CA ASP A 200 3.76 17.84 14.19
C ASP A 200 3.77 19.12 15.06
N GLU A 201 3.46 18.97 16.36
CA GLU A 201 3.35 20.09 17.30
C GLU A 201 4.73 20.58 17.78
N THR A 202 5.74 19.71 17.78
CA THR A 202 7.08 20.01 18.30
C THR A 202 8.18 20.01 17.24
N LEU A 203 7.92 19.45 16.06
CA LEU A 203 8.91 19.20 15.02
C LEU A 203 8.39 19.68 13.66
N TYR A 204 9.32 20.04 12.78
CA TYR A 204 9.02 20.40 11.41
C TYR A 204 8.99 19.17 10.52
N VAL A 205 8.26 19.26 9.42
CA VAL A 205 8.19 18.21 8.39
C VAL A 205 8.52 18.76 7.01
N TRP A 206 9.33 18.06 6.24
CA TRP A 206 9.51 18.29 4.82
C TRP A 206 8.27 17.85 4.05
N LEU A 207 7.81 18.74 3.18
CA LEU A 207 6.69 18.57 2.28
C LEU A 207 7.17 18.64 0.83
N GLU A 208 6.33 18.21 -0.10
CA GLU A 208 6.68 18.21 -1.52
C GLU A 208 7.18 19.57 -1.97
N THR A 209 8.36 19.54 -2.59
CA THR A 209 9.07 20.74 -3.03
C THR A 209 9.42 20.63 -4.51
N ASP A 210 8.99 21.64 -5.26
CA ASP A 210 9.26 21.77 -6.68
C ASP A 210 10.76 21.86 -6.99
N HIS A 211 11.13 21.34 -8.16
CA HIS A 211 12.51 21.30 -8.63
C HIS A 211 13.20 22.67 -8.63
N ASP A 212 12.49 23.72 -9.05
CA ASP A 212 13.03 25.08 -9.15
C ASP A 212 13.38 25.67 -7.78
N LEU A 213 12.60 25.33 -6.74
CA LEU A 213 12.87 25.78 -5.38
C LEU A 213 14.07 25.05 -4.79
N ARG A 214 14.18 23.73 -5.06
CA ARG A 214 15.34 22.91 -4.66
C ARG A 214 16.63 23.38 -5.31
N THR A 215 16.59 23.76 -6.58
CA THR A 215 17.77 24.28 -7.30
C THR A 215 18.27 25.60 -6.69
N LYS A 216 17.39 26.34 -6.00
CA LYS A 216 17.73 27.55 -5.26
C LYS A 216 18.19 27.29 -3.82
N GLY A 217 18.28 26.02 -3.39
CA GLY A 217 18.69 25.63 -2.03
C GLY A 217 17.58 25.78 -1.00
N PHE A 218 16.31 25.63 -1.42
CA PHE A 218 15.15 25.77 -0.54
C PHE A 218 14.18 24.60 -0.66
N ALA A 219 13.48 24.32 0.44
CA ALA A 219 12.44 23.30 0.55
C ALA A 219 11.24 23.77 1.36
N VAL A 220 10.07 23.20 1.06
CA VAL A 220 8.81 23.46 1.76
C VAL A 220 8.79 22.65 3.05
N ALA A 221 8.54 23.31 4.17
CA ALA A 221 8.32 22.65 5.46
C ALA A 221 6.99 23.05 6.08
N GLY A 222 6.43 22.15 6.89
CA GLY A 222 5.23 22.41 7.69
C GLY A 222 5.45 22.12 9.17
N ASN A 223 4.64 22.75 10.01
CA ASN A 223 4.48 22.38 11.41
C ASN A 223 3.11 22.83 11.92
N ARG A 224 2.72 22.37 13.11
CA ARG A 224 1.58 22.91 13.85
C ARG A 224 2.08 23.62 15.11
N SER A 225 1.55 24.81 15.41
CA SER A 225 1.85 25.56 16.64
C SER A 225 0.58 26.22 17.14
N ASP A 226 0.24 26.05 18.42
CA ASP A 226 -0.88 26.75 19.08
C ASP A 226 -2.19 26.74 18.25
N GLU A 227 -2.56 25.55 17.75
CA GLU A 227 -3.70 25.26 16.85
C GLU A 227 -3.55 25.67 15.37
N GLU A 228 -2.56 26.49 15.03
CA GLU A 228 -2.31 26.94 13.66
C GLU A 228 -1.41 25.97 12.89
N VAL A 229 -1.84 25.56 11.69
CA VAL A 229 -1.01 24.79 10.77
C VAL A 229 -0.32 25.74 9.82
N ARG A 230 1.01 25.73 9.82
CA ARG A 230 1.81 26.65 9.01
C ARG A 230 2.67 25.89 8.02
N VAL A 231 2.89 26.53 6.87
CA VAL A 231 3.77 26.04 5.81
C VAL A 231 4.67 27.18 5.37
N TYR A 232 5.96 26.89 5.23
CA TYR A 232 7.00 27.88 4.95
C TYR A 232 8.01 27.32 3.95
N VAL A 233 8.89 28.20 3.49
CA VAL A 233 10.07 27.86 2.70
C VAL A 233 11.31 28.02 3.58
N HIS A 234 12.05 26.93 3.76
CA HIS A 234 13.31 26.87 4.52
C HIS A 234 14.47 26.50 3.61
N ARG A 235 15.71 26.64 4.09
CA ARG A 235 16.85 26.06 3.37
C ARG A 235 16.78 24.54 3.37
N ASP A 236 17.10 23.93 2.25
CA ASP A 236 16.99 22.48 2.04
C ASP A 236 18.12 21.67 2.72
N ASP A 237 19.22 22.35 3.07
CA ASP A 237 20.33 21.86 3.90
C ASP A 237 20.00 21.77 5.40
N GLY A 238 18.75 22.13 5.75
CA GLY A 238 18.19 22.01 7.09
C GLY A 238 18.38 23.27 7.93
N PRO A 239 17.37 23.70 8.68
CA PRO A 239 17.60 24.61 9.81
C PRO A 239 18.40 23.86 10.89
N SER A 240 18.95 24.57 11.89
CA SER A 240 19.56 23.96 13.08
C SER A 240 18.52 23.29 14.01
N MET A 241 17.59 22.53 13.43
CA MET A 241 16.37 22.03 14.05
C MET A 241 16.11 20.61 13.56
N ARG A 242 15.40 19.82 14.36
CA ARG A 242 15.00 18.46 14.01
C ARG A 242 13.84 18.51 13.01
N VAL A 243 14.03 17.94 11.83
CA VAL A 243 13.02 17.84 10.76
C VAL A 243 12.84 16.37 10.40
N TYR A 244 11.64 15.95 10.01
CA TYR A 244 11.40 14.67 9.35
C TYR A 244 10.54 14.89 8.11
N TRP A 245 9.89 13.88 7.55
CA TRP A 245 9.05 14.04 6.37
C TRP A 245 7.80 13.18 6.45
N ARG A 246 6.72 13.63 5.79
CA ARG A 246 5.49 12.85 5.66
C ARG A 246 5.32 12.35 4.24
N GLY A 247 5.12 11.04 4.12
CA GLY A 247 4.85 10.38 2.86
C GLY A 247 3.35 10.23 2.60
N SER A 248 2.98 10.25 1.33
CA SER A 248 1.64 9.95 0.84
C SER A 248 1.68 9.06 -0.40
N LEU A 249 0.71 8.17 -0.50
CA LEU A 249 0.48 7.28 -1.62
C LEU A 249 -1.01 7.31 -1.99
N ARG A 250 -1.29 7.59 -3.26
CA ARG A 250 -2.65 7.54 -3.81
C ARG A 250 -2.99 6.12 -4.29
N VAL A 251 -4.16 5.64 -3.91
CA VAL A 251 -4.77 4.39 -4.42
C VAL A 251 -6.10 4.74 -5.09
N SER A 252 -6.35 4.15 -6.27
CA SER A 252 -7.58 4.36 -7.02
C SER A 252 -8.65 3.34 -6.63
N TRP A 253 -9.93 3.71 -6.68
CA TRP A 253 -11.02 2.73 -6.56
C TRP A 253 -11.14 1.81 -7.78
N LYS A 254 -10.62 2.25 -8.93
CA LYS A 254 -10.58 1.48 -10.18
C LYS A 254 -9.13 1.17 -10.51
N ASN A 255 -8.81 -0.11 -10.72
CA ASN A 255 -7.54 -0.48 -11.35
C ASN A 255 -7.53 0.08 -12.77
N SER A 256 -6.73 1.12 -13.00
CA SER A 256 -6.45 1.70 -14.32
C SER A 256 -5.27 1.02 -14.96
#